data_AF-A0A2V2FV75-F1
#
_entry.id   AF-A0A2V2FV75-F1
#
_cell.length_a   1.000
_cell.length_b   1.000
_cell.length_c   1.000
_cell.angle_alpha   90.00
_cell.angle_beta   90.00
_cell.angle_gamma   90.00
#
_symmetry.space_group_name_H-M   'P 1'
#
loop_
_entity.id
_entity.type
_entity.pdbx_description
1 polymer ?
#
loop_
_entity_poly.entity_id
_entity_poly.type
_entity_poly.pdbx_seq_one_letter_code
_entity_poly.pdbx_strand_id
1 'polypeptide(L)'
;MKMNRIGTMRMVENRMVDPQALAVHYGVPQQLADRKKTEKAAYAETERRLYAMRALRARVEDAREELAELEGLGVEALREHSASLVRVLRPGMRLDPEEVHTMQLAMLRGRLAADERELKRMNIALSFISDDPYYLTVEARYLRGVGDYDIAERLNCDPSTVRRNRIRLVRMLALRLYGMGGGACGSSF
;
A
#
# COMPACT_ATOMS: atom_id res chain seq x y z
N MET A 1 55.16 46.94 -11.55
CA MET A 1 53.84 47.15 -12.20
C MET A 1 53.55 45.96 -13.10
N LYS A 2 52.29 45.49 -13.09
CA LYS A 2 51.83 44.18 -13.57
C LYS A 2 52.01 43.99 -15.09
N MET A 3 52.66 42.91 -15.50
CA MET A 3 52.60 42.38 -16.87
C MET A 3 51.33 41.53 -17.01
N ASN A 4 50.39 41.97 -17.84
CA ASN A 4 49.24 41.17 -18.27
C ASN A 4 49.74 40.03 -19.16
N ARG A 5 49.65 38.78 -18.66
CA ARG A 5 49.75 37.61 -19.53
C ARG A 5 48.41 37.40 -20.21
N ILE A 6 48.45 37.59 -21.53
CA ILE A 6 47.43 37.29 -22.51
C ILE A 6 47.00 35.84 -22.32
N GLY A 7 45.73 35.64 -21.95
CA GLY A 7 45.12 34.32 -21.91
C GLY A 7 45.09 33.74 -23.31
N THR A 8 45.77 32.62 -23.50
CA THR A 8 45.69 31.82 -24.71
C THR A 8 44.27 31.29 -24.85
N MET A 9 43.56 31.81 -25.86
CA MET A 9 42.35 31.22 -26.43
C MET A 9 42.58 29.73 -26.69
N ARG A 10 42.01 28.86 -25.84
CA ARG A 10 41.64 27.50 -26.26
C ARG A 10 40.25 27.59 -26.85
N MET A 11 40.21 27.74 -28.16
CA MET A 11 39.01 27.52 -28.97
C MET A 11 38.65 26.04 -28.87
N VAL A 12 37.70 25.69 -27.99
CA VAL A 12 36.82 24.56 -28.28
C VAL A 12 35.63 25.20 -28.98
N GLU A 13 35.43 24.81 -30.24
CA GLU A 13 34.43 25.32 -31.17
C GLU A 13 33.08 25.56 -30.48
N ASN A 14 32.56 26.77 -30.65
CA ASN A 14 31.17 27.14 -30.39
C ASN A 14 30.22 26.27 -31.24
N ARG A 15 29.95 25.04 -30.80
CA ARG A 15 28.64 24.43 -31.02
C ARG A 15 27.86 24.74 -29.75
N MET A 16 26.89 25.67 -29.84
CA MET A 16 25.86 25.77 -28.81
C MET A 16 25.23 24.39 -28.72
N VAL A 17 25.63 23.60 -27.71
CA VAL A 17 25.03 22.30 -27.49
C VAL A 17 23.60 22.59 -27.09
N ASP A 18 22.67 22.22 -27.97
CA ASP A 18 21.25 22.42 -27.75
C ASP A 18 20.86 21.85 -26.38
N PRO A 19 20.32 22.66 -25.46
CA PRO A 19 19.84 22.19 -24.17
C PRO A 19 18.85 21.02 -24.30
N GLN A 20 18.06 20.96 -25.37
CA GLN A 20 17.20 19.82 -25.68
C GLN A 20 18.03 18.56 -26.00
N ALA A 21 19.08 18.68 -26.81
CA ALA A 21 19.98 17.55 -27.14
C ALA A 21 20.75 17.03 -25.91
N LEU A 22 21.18 17.92 -25.01
CA LEU A 22 21.75 17.55 -23.71
C LEU A 22 20.72 16.83 -22.83
N ALA A 23 19.47 17.29 -22.79
CA ALA A 23 18.40 16.65 -22.05
C ALA A 23 18.04 15.26 -22.61
N VAL A 24 18.20 15.02 -23.92
CA VAL A 24 18.02 13.68 -24.50
C VAL A 24 19.19 12.75 -24.14
N HIS A 25 20.43 13.26 -24.12
CA HIS A 25 21.61 12.46 -23.82
C HIS A 25 21.85 12.20 -22.31
N TYR A 26 21.49 13.15 -21.45
CA TYR A 26 21.71 13.08 -20.00
C TYR A 26 20.42 13.03 -19.17
N GLY A 27 19.25 13.22 -19.80
CA GLY A 27 17.96 13.09 -19.13
C GLY A 27 17.57 11.62 -18.94
N VAL A 28 16.83 11.35 -17.87
CA VAL A 28 16.20 10.04 -17.68
C VAL A 28 15.13 9.88 -18.77
N PRO A 29 15.17 8.81 -19.59
CA PRO A 29 14.11 8.55 -20.57
C PRO A 29 12.74 8.56 -19.88
N GLN A 30 11.75 9.23 -20.48
CA GLN A 30 10.41 9.42 -19.90
C GLN A 30 9.80 8.10 -19.40
N GLN A 31 9.95 7.03 -20.18
CA GLN A 31 9.49 5.67 -19.84
C GLN A 31 10.11 5.13 -18.54
N LEU A 32 11.39 5.43 -18.28
CA LEU A 32 12.07 5.02 -17.04
C LEU A 32 11.60 5.86 -15.84
N ALA A 33 11.34 7.15 -16.05
CA ALA A 33 10.76 8.02 -15.03
C ALA A 33 9.34 7.57 -14.64
N ASP A 34 8.52 7.22 -15.62
CA ASP A 34 7.17 6.71 -15.41
C ASP A 34 7.18 5.34 -14.70
N ARG A 35 8.13 4.46 -15.03
CA ARG A 35 8.32 3.19 -14.31
C ARG A 35 8.71 3.42 -12.84
N LYS A 36 9.65 4.31 -12.57
CA LYS A 36 10.04 4.64 -11.18
C LYS A 36 8.87 5.24 -10.39
N LYS A 37 8.05 6.07 -11.04
CA LYS A 37 6.85 6.66 -10.42
C LYS A 37 5.83 5.59 -10.06
N THR A 38 5.57 4.65 -10.97
CA THR A 38 4.64 3.54 -10.73
C THR A 38 5.14 2.55 -9.68
N GLU A 39 6.44 2.23 -9.65
CA GLU A 39 7.06 1.45 -8.56
C GLU A 39 6.90 2.12 -7.19
N LYS A 40 7.13 3.44 -7.11
CA LYS A 40 6.94 4.20 -5.87
C LYS A 40 5.48 4.20 -5.42
N ALA A 41 4.54 4.33 -6.36
CA ALA A 41 3.11 4.26 -6.08
C ALA A 41 2.71 2.86 -5.57
N ALA A 42 3.19 1.80 -6.20
CA ALA A 42 2.94 0.42 -5.78
C ALA A 42 3.50 0.13 -4.37
N TYR A 43 4.71 0.61 -4.08
CA TYR A 43 5.30 0.52 -2.74
C TYR A 43 4.42 1.24 -1.70
N ALA A 44 4.04 2.50 -1.98
CA ALA A 44 3.24 3.30 -1.06
C ALA A 44 1.83 2.70 -0.83
N GLU A 45 1.20 2.16 -1.88
CA GLU A 45 -0.06 1.44 -1.77
C GLU A 45 0.09 0.18 -0.92
N THR A 46 1.15 -0.60 -1.14
CA THR A 46 1.44 -1.80 -0.34
C THR A 46 1.60 -1.45 1.14
N GLU A 47 2.37 -0.40 1.44
CA GLU A 47 2.56 0.06 2.81
C GLU A 47 1.24 0.53 3.45
N ARG A 48 0.42 1.28 2.72
CA ARG A 48 -0.90 1.71 3.19
C ARG A 48 -1.80 0.51 3.54
N ARG A 49 -1.83 -0.51 2.68
CA ARG A 49 -2.62 -1.73 2.91
C ARG A 49 -2.10 -2.52 4.11
N LEU A 50 -0.78 -2.60 4.31
CA LEU A 50 -0.18 -3.24 5.48
C LEU A 50 -0.60 -2.55 6.80
N TYR A 51 -0.57 -1.21 6.87
CA TYR A 51 -1.07 -0.50 8.05
C TYR A 51 -2.58 -0.66 8.25
N ALA A 52 -3.35 -0.68 7.17
CA ALA A 52 -4.80 -0.83 7.23
C ALA A 52 -5.25 -2.21 7.72
N MET A 53 -4.41 -3.25 7.62
CA MET A 53 -4.75 -4.63 7.99
C MET A 53 -5.29 -4.78 9.42
N ARG A 54 -4.74 -4.05 10.40
CA ARG A 54 -5.20 -4.13 11.79
C ARG A 54 -6.64 -3.63 11.93
N ALA A 55 -6.92 -2.45 11.36
CA ALA A 55 -8.26 -1.89 11.34
C ALA A 55 -9.22 -2.76 10.51
N LEU A 56 -8.75 -3.32 9.40
CA LEU A 56 -9.53 -4.20 8.55
C LEU A 56 -9.95 -5.49 9.26
N ARG A 57 -9.07 -6.10 10.07
CA ARG A 57 -9.42 -7.26 10.92
C ARG A 57 -10.49 -6.92 11.93
N ALA A 58 -10.36 -5.80 12.65
CA ALA A 58 -11.37 -5.35 13.59
C ALA A 58 -12.72 -5.13 12.90
N ARG A 59 -12.75 -4.41 11.77
CA ARG A 59 -13.98 -4.17 11.00
C ARG A 59 -14.66 -5.46 10.52
N VAL A 60 -13.89 -6.51 10.20
CA VAL A 60 -14.45 -7.81 9.83
C VAL A 60 -15.14 -8.49 11.00
N GLU A 61 -14.54 -8.46 12.19
CA GLU A 61 -15.17 -9.02 13.39
C GLU A 61 -16.40 -8.20 13.79
N ASP A 62 -16.31 -6.87 13.83
CA ASP A 62 -17.44 -5.97 14.11
C ASP A 62 -18.61 -6.24 13.13
N ALA A 63 -18.32 -6.40 11.84
CA ALA A 63 -19.34 -6.67 10.83
C ALA A 63 -19.93 -8.07 10.92
N ARG A 64 -19.21 -9.06 11.47
CA ARG A 64 -19.75 -10.40 11.72
C ARG A 64 -20.70 -10.39 12.92
N GLU A 65 -20.34 -9.65 13.97
CA GLU A 65 -21.21 -9.43 15.13
C GLU A 65 -22.51 -8.73 14.71
N GLU A 66 -22.40 -7.60 13.98
CA GLU A 66 -23.55 -6.88 13.43
C GLU A 66 -24.42 -7.78 12.53
N LEU A 67 -23.80 -8.63 11.71
CA LEU A 67 -24.54 -9.54 10.83
C LEU A 67 -25.29 -10.60 11.64
N ALA A 68 -24.67 -11.17 12.68
CA ALA A 68 -25.30 -12.18 13.54
C ALA A 68 -26.48 -11.60 14.33
N GLU A 69 -26.36 -10.36 14.83
CA GLU A 69 -27.45 -9.64 15.50
C GLU A 69 -28.62 -9.39 14.56
N LEU A 70 -28.35 -8.87 13.35
CA LEU A 70 -29.39 -8.63 12.34
C LEU A 70 -30.08 -9.93 11.90
N GLU A 71 -29.33 -11.02 11.71
CA GLU A 71 -29.91 -12.32 11.34
C GLU A 71 -30.73 -12.94 12.48
N GLY A 72 -30.35 -12.72 13.74
CA GLY A 72 -31.05 -13.27 14.91
C GLY A 72 -32.33 -12.51 15.30
N LEU A 73 -32.31 -11.18 15.19
CA LEU A 73 -33.42 -10.29 15.60
C LEU A 73 -34.36 -9.93 14.44
N GLY A 74 -33.92 -10.09 13.19
CA GLY A 74 -34.72 -9.78 12.01
C GLY A 74 -35.12 -8.29 11.93
N VAL A 75 -36.37 -8.03 11.58
CA VAL A 75 -36.91 -6.66 11.42
C VAL A 75 -36.89 -5.87 12.74
N GLU A 76 -36.94 -6.54 13.90
CA GLU A 76 -36.88 -5.86 15.21
C GLU A 76 -35.53 -5.17 15.46
N ALA A 77 -34.44 -5.67 14.86
CA ALA A 77 -33.14 -5.03 14.90
C ALA A 77 -33.14 -3.62 14.27
N LEU A 78 -34.06 -3.34 13.34
CA LEU A 78 -34.19 -2.03 12.72
C LEU A 78 -34.57 -0.94 13.72
N ARG A 79 -35.25 -1.28 14.82
CA ARG A 79 -35.63 -0.33 15.87
C ARG A 79 -34.40 0.16 16.63
N GLU A 80 -33.50 -0.76 16.95
CA GLU A 80 -32.26 -0.49 17.69
C GLU A 80 -31.21 0.22 16.81
N HIS A 81 -31.14 -0.14 15.52
CA HIS A 81 -30.23 0.47 14.56
C HIS A 81 -30.89 1.55 13.69
N SER A 82 -31.85 2.30 14.21
CA SER A 82 -32.64 3.30 13.46
C SER A 82 -31.80 4.39 12.75
N ALA A 83 -30.54 4.62 13.15
CA ALA A 83 -29.58 5.43 12.40
C ALA A 83 -29.06 4.78 11.09
N SER A 84 -29.06 3.44 10.99
CA SER A 84 -28.67 2.69 9.79
C SER A 84 -29.75 2.72 8.69
N LEU A 85 -31.03 2.84 9.08
CA LEU A 85 -32.20 3.02 8.20
C LEU A 85 -32.04 4.25 7.29
N VAL A 86 -31.44 5.32 7.82
CA VAL A 86 -31.19 6.59 7.10
C VAL A 86 -30.14 6.44 6.00
N ARG A 87 -29.20 5.47 6.08
CA ARG A 87 -28.20 5.24 5.02
C ARG A 87 -28.76 4.50 3.81
N VAL A 88 -29.88 3.80 3.98
CA VAL A 88 -30.47 2.91 2.97
C VAL A 88 -31.54 3.62 2.13
N LEU A 89 -32.30 4.52 2.76
CA LEU A 89 -33.42 5.21 2.11
C LEU A 89 -32.93 6.49 1.40
N ARG A 90 -33.03 6.52 0.07
CA ARG A 90 -32.93 7.78 -0.70
C ARG A 90 -34.23 8.57 -0.55
N PRO A 91 -34.19 9.92 -0.61
CA PRO A 91 -35.41 10.72 -0.62
C PRO A 91 -36.37 10.24 -1.74
N GLY A 92 -37.60 9.87 -1.37
CA GLY A 92 -38.63 9.39 -2.30
C GLY A 92 -38.78 7.87 -2.42
N MET A 93 -37.89 7.06 -1.82
CA MET A 93 -38.09 5.61 -1.71
C MET A 93 -39.02 5.27 -0.54
N ARG A 94 -40.09 4.52 -0.82
CA ARG A 94 -40.90 3.84 0.18
C ARG A 94 -40.57 2.35 0.11
N LEU A 95 -39.84 1.87 1.10
CA LEU A 95 -39.59 0.44 1.29
C LEU A 95 -40.32 -0.01 2.55
N ASP A 96 -40.83 -1.24 2.51
CA ASP A 96 -41.36 -1.89 3.70
C ASP A 96 -40.19 -2.27 4.65
N PRO A 97 -40.38 -2.36 5.97
CA PRO A 97 -39.32 -2.73 6.90
C PRO A 97 -38.62 -4.05 6.55
N GLU A 98 -39.32 -5.04 5.99
CA GLU A 98 -38.70 -6.28 5.52
C GLU A 98 -37.72 -6.06 4.35
N GLU A 99 -38.09 -5.19 3.40
CA GLU A 99 -37.23 -4.84 2.26
C GLU A 99 -36.00 -4.05 2.72
N VAL A 100 -36.17 -3.13 3.68
CA VAL A 100 -35.06 -2.39 4.29
C VAL A 100 -34.10 -3.36 4.98
N HIS A 101 -34.62 -4.26 5.81
CA HIS A 101 -33.82 -5.24 6.53
C HIS A 101 -33.02 -6.13 5.57
N THR A 102 -33.67 -6.66 4.52
CA THR A 102 -33.03 -7.47 3.49
C THR A 102 -31.90 -6.73 2.79
N MET A 103 -32.13 -5.46 2.44
CA MET A 103 -31.10 -4.63 1.80
C MET A 103 -29.93 -4.32 2.75
N GLN A 104 -30.19 -4.07 4.04
CA GLN A 104 -29.14 -3.87 5.04
C GLN A 104 -28.24 -5.11 5.16
N LEU A 105 -28.84 -6.30 5.30
CA LEU A 105 -28.11 -7.57 5.32
C LEU A 105 -27.27 -7.73 4.05
N ALA A 106 -27.85 -7.49 2.87
CA ALA A 106 -27.12 -7.59 1.61
C ALA A 106 -25.94 -6.60 1.52
N MET A 107 -26.12 -5.36 1.96
CA MET A 107 -25.06 -4.35 2.00
C MET A 107 -23.96 -4.69 3.00
N LEU A 108 -24.31 -5.23 4.16
CA LEU A 108 -23.34 -5.64 5.19
C LEU A 108 -22.55 -6.86 4.72
N ARG A 109 -23.22 -7.90 4.23
CA ARG A 109 -22.58 -9.08 3.62
C ARG A 109 -21.66 -8.69 2.46
N GLY A 110 -22.08 -7.74 1.62
CA GLY A 110 -21.26 -7.22 0.52
C GLY A 110 -19.97 -6.54 1.00
N ARG A 111 -20.06 -5.72 2.06
CA ARG A 111 -18.91 -5.06 2.69
C ARG A 111 -17.99 -6.06 3.38
N LEU A 112 -18.53 -6.97 4.18
CA LEU A 112 -17.79 -8.05 4.83
C LEU A 112 -17.02 -8.89 3.81
N ALA A 113 -17.69 -9.35 2.75
CA ALA A 113 -17.05 -10.13 1.69
C ALA A 113 -15.94 -9.35 0.96
N ALA A 114 -16.06 -8.03 0.80
CA ALA A 114 -15.01 -7.21 0.22
C ALA A 114 -13.77 -7.11 1.15
N ASP A 115 -14.01 -6.86 2.43
CA ASP A 115 -12.98 -6.75 3.46
C ASP A 115 -12.26 -8.10 3.68
N GLU A 116 -12.98 -9.22 3.73
CA GLU A 116 -12.41 -10.58 3.82
C GLU A 116 -11.57 -10.95 2.59
N ARG A 117 -12.02 -10.62 1.38
CA ARG A 117 -11.23 -10.81 0.16
C ARG A 117 -9.94 -10.01 0.22
N GLU A 118 -9.98 -8.81 0.77
CA GLU A 118 -8.80 -7.97 0.93
C GLU A 118 -7.81 -8.56 1.93
N LEU A 119 -8.27 -9.00 3.11
CA LEU A 119 -7.44 -9.72 4.07
C LEU A 119 -6.84 -10.98 3.46
N LYS A 120 -7.63 -11.77 2.73
CA LYS A 120 -7.16 -12.97 2.04
C LYS A 120 -6.05 -12.65 1.05
N ARG A 121 -6.22 -11.63 0.20
CA ARG A 121 -5.18 -11.19 -0.75
C ARG A 121 -3.89 -10.78 -0.04
N MET A 122 -4.00 -10.00 1.03
CA MET A 122 -2.82 -9.55 1.79
C MET A 122 -2.14 -10.69 2.53
N ASN A 123 -2.88 -11.63 3.12
CA ASN A 123 -2.32 -12.80 3.80
C ASN A 123 -1.57 -13.72 2.81
N ILE A 124 -2.12 -13.93 1.60
CA ILE A 124 -1.42 -14.69 0.54
C ILE A 124 -0.13 -13.97 0.10
N ALA A 125 -0.14 -12.64 0.03
CA ALA A 125 1.07 -11.90 -0.28
C ALA A 125 2.10 -12.00 0.85
N LEU A 126 1.67 -11.93 2.12
CA LEU A 126 2.55 -12.07 3.28
C LEU A 126 3.14 -13.47 3.40
N SER A 127 2.39 -14.53 3.06
CA SER A 127 2.91 -15.91 3.08
C SER A 127 4.01 -16.14 2.04
N PHE A 128 4.11 -15.28 1.01
CA PHE A 128 5.21 -15.36 0.04
C PHE A 128 6.56 -14.95 0.64
N ILE A 129 6.55 -14.14 1.70
CA ILE A 129 7.77 -13.65 2.36
C ILE A 129 7.95 -14.20 3.79
N SER A 130 7.10 -15.13 4.22
CA SER A 130 7.08 -15.61 5.61
C SER A 130 8.36 -16.32 6.03
N ASP A 131 9.04 -16.96 5.08
CA ASP A 131 10.25 -17.74 5.33
C ASP A 131 11.53 -16.87 5.32
N ASP A 132 11.40 -15.58 5.01
CA ASP A 132 12.53 -14.66 5.01
C ASP A 132 13.01 -14.40 6.46
N PRO A 133 14.33 -14.45 6.75
CA PRO A 133 14.86 -14.21 8.09
C PRO A 133 14.46 -12.85 8.68
N TYR A 134 14.13 -11.87 7.83
CA TYR A 134 13.72 -10.53 8.24
C TYR A 134 12.20 -10.31 8.14
N TYR A 135 11.38 -11.36 7.96
CA TYR A 135 9.91 -11.25 7.92
C TYR A 135 9.34 -10.52 9.14
N LEU A 136 9.95 -10.76 10.32
CA LEU A 136 9.59 -10.10 11.58
C LEU A 136 9.60 -8.56 11.46
N THR A 137 10.45 -7.98 10.61
CA THR A 137 10.53 -6.53 10.39
C THR A 137 9.27 -5.95 9.75
N VAL A 138 8.55 -6.72 8.94
CA VAL A 138 7.27 -6.33 8.32
C VAL A 138 6.14 -6.59 9.31
N GLU A 139 6.10 -7.80 9.86
CA GLU A 139 5.04 -8.26 10.76
C GLU A 139 4.97 -7.39 12.03
N ALA A 140 6.09 -7.20 12.72
CA ALA A 140 6.14 -6.42 13.95
C ALA A 140 5.85 -4.94 13.70
N ARG A 141 6.38 -4.38 12.61
CA ARG A 141 6.21 -2.95 12.31
C ARG A 141 4.77 -2.61 11.93
N TYR A 142 4.21 -3.33 10.95
CA TYR A 142 2.94 -2.95 10.35
C TYR A 142 1.73 -3.55 11.05
N LEU A 143 1.84 -4.79 11.54
CA LEU A 143 0.69 -5.48 12.16
C LEU A 143 0.63 -5.24 13.67
N ARG A 144 1.77 -5.02 14.32
CA ARG A 144 1.86 -4.79 15.77
C ARG A 144 2.29 -3.38 16.18
N GLY A 145 2.79 -2.55 15.27
CA GLY A 145 3.21 -1.19 15.58
C GLY A 145 4.54 -1.08 16.36
N VAL A 146 5.35 -2.13 16.38
CA VAL A 146 6.62 -2.17 17.13
C VAL A 146 7.65 -1.21 16.49
N GLY A 147 8.50 -0.62 17.33
CA GLY A 147 9.57 0.28 16.91
C GLY A 147 10.76 -0.43 16.25
N ASP A 148 11.52 0.28 15.42
CA ASP A 148 12.67 -0.29 14.72
C ASP A 148 13.77 -0.79 15.67
N TYR A 149 13.96 -0.16 16.84
CA TYR A 149 14.96 -0.56 17.84
C TYR A 149 14.60 -1.88 18.52
N ASP A 150 13.36 -2.06 18.96
CA ASP A 150 12.92 -3.31 19.59
C ASP A 150 12.95 -4.47 18.60
N ILE A 151 12.65 -4.20 17.31
CA ILE A 151 12.77 -5.20 16.24
C ILE A 151 14.25 -5.57 16.03
N ALA A 152 15.13 -4.57 16.02
CA ALA A 152 16.56 -4.76 15.83
C ALA A 152 17.18 -5.60 16.95
N GLU A 153 16.78 -5.35 18.20
CA GLU A 153 17.15 -6.15 19.37
C GLU A 153 16.71 -7.61 19.22
N ARG A 154 15.44 -7.86 18.87
CA ARG A 154 14.92 -9.23 18.66
C ARG A 154 15.65 -9.99 17.56
N LEU A 155 16.12 -9.28 16.53
CA LEU A 155 16.84 -9.86 15.40
C LEU A 155 18.36 -9.84 15.58
N ASN A 156 18.87 -9.33 16.70
CA ASN A 156 20.30 -9.14 16.96
C ASN A 156 21.02 -8.43 15.81
N CYS A 157 20.45 -7.34 15.30
CA CYS A 157 21.01 -6.58 14.17
C CYS A 157 20.91 -5.07 14.38
N ASP A 158 21.52 -4.30 13.48
CA ASP A 158 21.43 -2.83 13.52
C ASP A 158 20.06 -2.32 13.02
N PRO A 159 19.49 -1.24 13.58
CA PRO A 159 18.23 -0.65 13.11
C PRO A 159 18.23 -0.26 11.62
N SER A 160 19.37 0.09 11.03
CA SER A 160 19.49 0.32 9.58
C SER A 160 19.29 -0.96 8.77
N THR A 161 19.71 -2.11 9.31
CA THR A 161 19.51 -3.44 8.70
C THR A 161 18.03 -3.82 8.72
N VAL A 162 17.32 -3.52 9.80
CA VAL A 162 15.86 -3.66 9.89
C VAL A 162 15.16 -2.85 8.80
N ARG A 163 15.50 -1.57 8.66
CA ARG A 163 14.89 -0.68 7.65
C ARG A 163 15.16 -1.15 6.22
N ARG A 164 16.41 -1.50 5.91
CA ARG A 164 16.80 -1.98 4.57
C ARG A 164 16.06 -3.25 4.18
N ASN A 165 16.01 -4.24 5.08
CA ASN A 165 15.32 -5.49 4.79
C ASN A 165 13.80 -5.31 4.72
N ARG A 166 13.21 -4.47 5.57
CA ARG A 166 11.79 -4.15 5.46
C ARG A 166 11.44 -3.52 4.11
N ILE A 167 12.25 -2.57 3.63
CA ILE A 167 12.05 -1.96 2.30
C ILE A 167 12.12 -3.02 1.20
N ARG A 168 13.10 -3.94 1.26
CA ARG A 168 13.21 -5.06 0.32
C ARG A 168 11.95 -5.92 0.32
N LEU A 169 11.47 -6.31 1.49
CA LEU A 169 10.28 -7.15 1.63
C LEU A 169 9.00 -6.46 1.14
N VAL A 170 8.80 -5.19 1.47
CA VAL A 170 7.65 -4.42 0.98
C VAL A 170 7.69 -4.27 -0.55
N ARG A 171 8.88 -4.14 -1.15
CA ARG A 171 9.02 -4.17 -2.62
C ARG A 171 8.68 -5.53 -3.21
N MET A 172 9.05 -6.64 -2.58
CA MET A 172 8.65 -7.99 -3.00
C MET A 172 7.12 -8.16 -2.94
N LEU A 173 6.48 -7.63 -1.91
CA LEU A 173 5.02 -7.61 -1.81
C LEU A 173 4.39 -6.74 -2.90
N ALA A 174 4.93 -5.56 -3.18
CA ALA A 174 4.45 -4.69 -4.25
C ALA A 174 4.55 -5.37 -5.61
N LEU A 175 5.64 -6.11 -5.87
CA LEU A 175 5.81 -6.93 -7.06
C LEU A 175 4.74 -8.02 -7.14
N ARG A 176 4.50 -8.74 -6.03
CA ARG A 176 3.52 -9.82 -5.97
C ARG A 176 2.08 -9.35 -6.19
N LEU A 177 1.77 -8.13 -5.72
CA LEU A 177 0.42 -7.54 -5.75
C LEU A 177 0.12 -6.78 -7.05
N TYR A 178 1.12 -6.12 -7.64
CA TYR A 178 0.93 -5.17 -8.74
C TYR A 178 1.80 -5.45 -9.97
N GLY A 179 2.72 -6.41 -9.92
CA GLY A 179 3.69 -6.65 -10.99
C GLY A 179 4.80 -5.58 -11.08
N MET A 180 4.94 -4.73 -10.05
CA MET A 180 5.86 -3.59 -10.03
C MET A 180 6.92 -3.75 -8.92
N GLY A 181 8.21 -3.60 -9.25
CA GLY A 181 9.29 -3.62 -8.23
C GLY A 181 10.40 -4.65 -8.45
N GLY A 182 10.44 -5.32 -9.60
CA GLY A 182 11.55 -6.18 -10.02
C GLY A 182 12.72 -5.36 -10.55
N GLY A 183 13.40 -4.60 -9.70
CA GLY A 183 14.73 -4.10 -10.02
C GLY A 183 15.69 -5.28 -9.99
N ALA A 184 15.99 -5.86 -11.16
CA ALA A 184 17.04 -6.85 -11.42
C ALA A 184 17.68 -7.46 -10.17
N CYS A 185 16.98 -8.39 -9.52
CA CYS A 185 17.70 -9.44 -8.81
C CYS A 185 18.36 -10.26 -9.93
N GLY A 186 19.66 -10.04 -10.14
CA GLY A 186 20.46 -10.92 -10.97
C GLY A 186 20.22 -12.34 -10.50
N SER A 187 19.54 -13.10 -11.34
CA SER A 187 19.46 -14.54 -11.26
C SER A 187 20.87 -15.08 -11.47
N SER A 188 21.62 -15.15 -10.39
CA SER A 188 22.70 -16.12 -10.23
C SER A 188 22.13 -17.19 -9.30
N PHE A 189 21.49 -18.19 -9.89
CA PHE A 189 21.42 -19.52 -9.29
C PHE A 189 22.79 -20.18 -9.42
#